data_AF-A0A957G2J4-F1
#
_entry.id   AF-A0A957G2J4-F1
#
_cell.length_a   1.000
_cell.length_b   1.000
_cell.length_c   1.000
_cell.angle_alpha   90.00
_cell.angle_beta   90.00
_cell.angle_gamma   90.00
#
_symmetry.space_group_name_H-M   'P 1'
#
loop_
_entity.id
_entity.type
_entity.pdbx_description
1 polymer ?
#
loop_
_entity_poly.entity_id
_entity_poly.type
_entity_poly.pdbx_seq_one_letter_code
_entity_poly.pdbx_strand_id
1 'polypeptide(L)'
;MAESYTFRQKLHYNFQKQADFARKYSPLYRRIHRHVSSWLDAVTADSDPIVTWLEATLAGRSPFLGPNLLTAGLHQRVLADDPLVADLATFYPGSAHFGRANYRFDMVLREAILATRTKLTPFMQTANVQTNETSRGFTWLWPLHYVGWESVHLLDLGASAGLNLVAPLRRYEVADVAGRSLMRLGHWPDEMAA
;
A
#
# COMPACT_ATOMS: atom_id res chain seq x y z
N MET A 1 -27.01 -17.74 -22.32
CA MET A 1 -26.90 -16.71 -21.25
C MET A 1 -25.44 -16.64 -20.85
N ALA A 2 -24.86 -15.45 -20.68
CA ALA A 2 -23.49 -15.35 -20.16
C ALA A 2 -23.50 -15.65 -18.66
N GLU A 3 -22.60 -16.51 -18.18
CA GLU A 3 -22.45 -16.74 -16.74
C GLU A 3 -22.02 -15.45 -16.04
N SER A 4 -22.77 -15.06 -15.00
CA SER A 4 -22.40 -13.92 -14.17
C SER A 4 -21.35 -14.37 -13.16
N TYR A 5 -20.10 -13.95 -13.35
CA TYR A 5 -19.01 -14.24 -12.42
C TYR A 5 -19.37 -13.90 -10.98
N THR A 6 -19.05 -14.79 -10.04
CA THR A 6 -19.25 -14.58 -8.60
C THR A 6 -18.41 -13.40 -8.09
N PHE A 7 -18.73 -12.89 -6.90
CA PHE A 7 -17.92 -11.85 -6.26
C PHE A 7 -16.46 -12.31 -6.09
N ARG A 8 -16.26 -13.56 -5.66
CA ARG A 8 -14.94 -14.21 -5.55
C ARG A 8 -14.17 -14.20 -6.87
N GLN A 9 -14.79 -14.68 -7.95
CA GLN A 9 -14.17 -14.72 -9.28
C GLN A 9 -13.80 -13.32 -9.79
N LYS A 10 -14.66 -12.32 -9.56
CA LYS A 10 -14.36 -10.91 -9.86
C LYS A 10 -13.19 -10.39 -9.02
N LEU A 11 -13.14 -10.69 -7.73
CA LEU A 11 -12.06 -10.27 -6.84
C LEU A 11 -10.73 -10.93 -7.25
N HIS A 12 -10.73 -12.25 -7.49
CA HIS A 12 -9.61 -13.02 -8.02
C HIS A 12 -9.04 -12.38 -9.30
N TYR A 13 -9.90 -12.16 -10.30
CA TYR A 13 -9.53 -11.51 -11.57
C TYR A 13 -8.92 -10.11 -11.37
N ASN A 14 -9.46 -9.30 -10.47
CA ASN A 14 -8.92 -7.97 -10.17
C ASN A 14 -7.54 -8.04 -9.50
N PHE A 15 -7.30 -9.00 -8.60
CA PHE A 15 -5.95 -9.25 -8.06
C PHE A 15 -4.97 -9.71 -9.15
N GLN A 16 -5.37 -10.60 -10.06
CA GLN A 16 -4.53 -10.98 -11.21
C GLN A 16 -4.16 -9.77 -12.08
N LYS A 17 -5.14 -8.94 -12.47
CA LYS A 17 -4.89 -7.74 -13.27
C LYS A 17 -3.97 -6.74 -12.58
N GLN A 18 -4.10 -6.55 -11.27
CA GLN A 18 -3.21 -5.68 -10.51
C GLN A 18 -1.82 -6.28 -10.28
N ALA A 19 -1.66 -7.61 -10.28
CA ALA A 19 -0.36 -8.27 -10.30
C ALA A 19 0.37 -8.06 -11.65
N ASP A 20 -0.36 -8.18 -12.76
CA ASP A 20 0.18 -7.96 -14.11
C ASP A 20 0.56 -6.50 -14.35
N PHE A 21 -0.26 -5.55 -13.88
CA PHE A 21 0.03 -4.12 -13.92
C PHE A 21 1.27 -3.77 -13.09
N ALA A 22 1.33 -4.25 -11.83
CA ALA A 22 2.46 -3.99 -10.93
C ALA A 22 3.79 -4.59 -11.42
N ARG A 23 3.77 -5.56 -12.34
CA ARG A 23 4.97 -6.21 -12.91
C ARG A 23 6.04 -5.26 -13.41
N LYS A 24 5.65 -4.09 -13.93
CA LYS A 24 6.58 -3.08 -14.47
C LYS A 24 7.09 -2.05 -13.45
N TYR A 25 6.44 -1.92 -12.29
CA TYR A 25 6.59 -0.75 -11.42
C TYR A 25 6.77 -1.06 -9.92
N SER A 26 6.30 -2.21 -9.43
CA SER A 26 6.43 -2.61 -8.02
C SER A 26 6.49 -4.14 -7.89
N PRO A 27 7.71 -4.71 -7.79
CA PRO A 27 7.89 -6.15 -7.54
C PRO A 27 7.17 -6.63 -6.27
N LEU A 28 7.16 -5.80 -5.21
CA LEU A 28 6.47 -6.05 -3.96
C LEU A 28 4.95 -6.18 -4.17
N TYR A 29 4.30 -5.18 -4.77
CA TYR A 29 2.84 -5.21 -4.95
C TYR A 29 2.42 -6.32 -5.90
N ARG A 30 3.23 -6.62 -6.94
CA ARG A 30 3.02 -7.83 -7.75
C ARG A 30 3.04 -9.09 -6.89
N ARG A 31 3.98 -9.21 -5.94
CA ARG A 31 4.06 -10.37 -5.04
C ARG A 31 2.83 -10.46 -4.13
N ILE A 32 2.42 -9.36 -3.49
CA ILE A 32 1.19 -9.29 -2.67
C ILE A 32 -0.02 -9.75 -3.50
N HIS A 33 -0.25 -9.10 -4.65
CA HIS A 33 -1.41 -9.40 -5.48
C HIS A 33 -1.44 -10.85 -5.98
N ARG A 34 -0.28 -11.46 -6.29
CA ARG A 34 -0.21 -12.88 -6.67
C ARG A 34 -0.56 -13.82 -5.53
N HIS A 35 -0.08 -13.58 -4.30
CA HIS A 35 -0.41 -14.45 -3.16
C HIS A 35 -1.89 -14.36 -2.81
N VAL A 36 -2.46 -13.15 -2.75
CA VAL A 36 -3.89 -12.98 -2.48
C VAL A 36 -4.76 -13.57 -3.61
N SER A 37 -4.33 -13.43 -4.87
CA SER A 37 -4.94 -14.11 -6.01
C SER A 37 -4.92 -15.64 -5.83
N SER A 38 -3.81 -16.23 -5.40
CA SER A 38 -3.74 -17.69 -5.22
C SER A 38 -4.62 -18.22 -4.09
N TRP A 39 -4.88 -17.42 -3.04
CA TRP A 39 -5.84 -17.79 -1.98
C TRP A 39 -7.29 -17.70 -2.46
N LEU A 40 -7.58 -16.79 -3.39
CA LEU A 40 -8.92 -16.63 -3.99
C LEU A 40 -9.24 -17.67 -5.08
N ASP A 41 -8.29 -18.53 -5.44
CA ASP A 41 -8.51 -19.58 -6.44
C ASP A 41 -9.42 -20.68 -5.88
N ALA A 42 -10.38 -21.12 -6.69
CA ALA A 42 -11.54 -21.91 -6.26
C ALA A 42 -11.17 -23.26 -5.64
N VAL A 43 -10.00 -23.80 -5.98
CA VAL A 43 -9.45 -25.05 -5.42
C VAL A 43 -9.01 -24.91 -3.96
N THR A 44 -8.77 -23.68 -3.48
CA THR A 44 -8.22 -23.39 -2.13
C THR A 44 -9.16 -22.59 -1.23
N ALA A 45 -10.21 -22.00 -1.80
CA ALA A 45 -10.90 -20.86 -1.20
C ALA A 45 -11.99 -21.21 -0.16
N ASP A 46 -12.57 -22.41 -0.17
CA ASP A 46 -13.74 -22.74 0.67
C ASP A 46 -13.43 -22.91 2.18
N SER A 47 -12.17 -22.73 2.58
CA SER A 47 -11.76 -22.73 3.99
C SER A 47 -10.73 -21.65 4.35
N ASP A 48 -10.43 -20.67 3.48
CA ASP A 48 -9.38 -19.69 3.77
C ASP A 48 -9.91 -18.46 4.56
N PRO A 49 -9.41 -18.20 5.80
CA PRO A 49 -9.89 -17.12 6.65
C PRO A 49 -9.53 -15.70 6.16
N ILE A 50 -8.64 -15.55 5.17
CA ILE A 50 -8.41 -14.29 4.46
C ILE A 50 -9.47 -14.11 3.36
N VAL A 51 -9.84 -15.17 2.64
CA VAL A 51 -10.89 -15.10 1.60
C VAL A 51 -12.23 -14.71 2.23
N THR A 52 -12.67 -15.45 3.25
CA THR A 52 -13.93 -15.14 3.96
C THR A 52 -13.93 -13.71 4.51
N TRP A 53 -12.80 -13.25 5.06
CA TRP A 53 -12.65 -11.89 5.57
C TRP A 53 -12.68 -10.82 4.46
N LEU A 54 -12.03 -11.05 3.32
CA LEU A 54 -12.05 -10.13 2.18
C LEU A 54 -13.44 -10.01 1.57
N GLU A 55 -14.15 -11.13 1.40
CA GLU A 55 -15.52 -11.16 0.89
C GLU A 55 -16.48 -10.41 1.84
N ALA A 56 -16.40 -10.64 3.15
CA ALA A 56 -17.20 -9.92 4.13
C ALA A 56 -16.83 -8.42 4.23
N THR A 57 -15.54 -8.08 4.22
CA THR A 57 -15.04 -6.69 4.33
C THR A 57 -15.42 -5.84 3.12
N LEU A 58 -15.45 -6.44 1.93
CA LEU A 58 -15.79 -5.76 0.68
C LEU A 58 -17.27 -5.99 0.26
N ALA A 59 -18.11 -6.55 1.13
CA ALA A 59 -19.54 -6.64 0.90
C ALA A 59 -20.14 -5.24 0.67
N GLY A 60 -20.94 -5.09 -0.39
CA GLY A 60 -21.48 -3.79 -0.81
C GLY A 60 -20.48 -2.84 -1.49
N ARG A 61 -19.21 -3.24 -1.66
CA ARG A 61 -18.16 -2.48 -2.37
C ARG A 61 -17.89 -3.10 -3.73
N SER A 62 -17.36 -2.33 -4.67
CA SER A 62 -16.93 -2.89 -5.96
C SER A 62 -15.69 -3.78 -5.77
N PRO A 63 -15.65 -5.03 -6.26
CA PRO A 63 -14.50 -5.93 -6.13
C PRO A 63 -13.25 -5.40 -6.85
N PHE A 64 -13.41 -4.45 -7.77
CA PHE A 64 -12.32 -3.72 -8.42
C PHE A 64 -11.44 -2.95 -7.43
N LEU A 65 -12.01 -2.47 -6.32
CA LEU A 65 -11.30 -1.67 -5.32
C LEU A 65 -10.39 -2.52 -4.42
N GLY A 66 -10.71 -3.81 -4.26
CA GLY A 66 -10.11 -4.71 -3.26
C GLY A 66 -8.58 -4.73 -3.23
N PRO A 67 -7.88 -4.93 -4.36
CA PRO A 67 -6.42 -5.00 -4.37
C PRO A 67 -5.74 -3.71 -3.91
N ASN A 68 -6.26 -2.57 -4.36
CA ASN A 68 -5.73 -1.25 -4.01
C ASN A 68 -6.04 -0.88 -2.55
N LEU A 69 -7.22 -1.23 -2.04
CA LEU A 69 -7.59 -1.03 -0.64
C LEU A 69 -6.72 -1.88 0.30
N LEU A 70 -6.48 -3.15 -0.04
CA LEU A 70 -5.64 -4.04 0.78
C LEU A 70 -4.19 -3.57 0.81
N THR A 71 -3.60 -3.25 -0.34
CA THR A 71 -2.20 -2.79 -0.41
C THR A 71 -2.00 -1.41 0.21
N ALA A 72 -2.95 -0.48 0.05
CA ALA A 72 -2.92 0.82 0.73
C ALA A 72 -3.07 0.67 2.25
N GLY A 73 -3.97 -0.20 2.72
CA GLY A 73 -4.17 -0.46 4.15
C GLY A 73 -2.93 -1.07 4.81
N LEU A 74 -2.32 -2.10 4.19
CA LEU A 74 -1.07 -2.69 4.66
C LEU A 74 0.07 -1.66 4.67
N HIS A 75 0.20 -0.85 3.62
CA HIS A 75 1.24 0.18 3.55
C HIS A 75 1.03 1.29 4.60
N GLN A 76 -0.22 1.68 4.90
CA GLN A 76 -0.53 2.61 5.99
C GLN A 76 -0.04 2.07 7.33
N ARG A 77 -0.24 0.77 7.60
CA ARG A 77 0.24 0.14 8.85
C ARG A 77 1.77 0.12 8.92
N VAL A 78 2.44 -0.17 7.80
CA VAL A 78 3.91 -0.14 7.70
C VAL A 78 4.48 1.25 7.95
N LEU A 79 3.86 2.30 7.39
CA LEU A 79 4.31 3.68 7.56
C LEU A 79 3.90 4.31 8.92
N ALA A 80 3.01 3.65 9.65
CA ALA A 80 2.64 4.00 11.03
C ALA A 80 3.42 3.17 12.07
N ASP A 81 4.48 2.45 11.66
CA ASP A 81 5.29 1.54 12.47
C ASP A 81 4.44 0.58 13.36
N ASP A 82 3.32 0.09 12.82
CA ASP A 82 2.39 -0.79 13.54
C ASP A 82 3.08 -2.15 13.82
N PRO A 83 3.26 -2.58 15.09
CA PRO A 83 4.03 -3.77 15.42
C PRO A 83 3.44 -5.05 14.82
N LEU A 84 2.15 -5.05 14.49
CA LEU A 84 1.47 -6.18 13.82
C LEU A 84 1.91 -6.40 12.36
N VAL A 85 2.69 -5.48 11.77
CA VAL A 85 3.25 -5.60 10.42
C VAL A 85 4.77 -5.41 10.37
N ALA A 86 5.47 -5.46 11.52
CA ALA A 86 6.91 -5.18 11.60
C ALA A 86 7.75 -6.07 10.65
N ASP A 87 7.44 -7.37 10.58
CA ASP A 87 8.11 -8.29 9.64
C ASP A 87 7.76 -7.98 8.18
N LEU A 88 6.52 -7.58 7.89
CA LEU A 88 6.09 -7.19 6.54
C LEU A 88 6.77 -5.89 6.10
N ALA A 89 7.03 -4.95 7.02
CA ALA A 89 7.74 -3.71 6.76
C ALA A 89 9.13 -3.94 6.17
N THR A 90 9.80 -5.07 6.49
CA THR A 90 11.12 -5.41 5.94
C THR A 90 11.17 -5.52 4.41
N PHE A 91 10.02 -5.71 3.76
CA PHE A 91 9.89 -5.82 2.32
C PHE A 91 9.54 -4.50 1.61
N TYR A 92 9.17 -3.45 2.35
CA TYR A 92 8.77 -2.15 1.81
C TYR A 92 9.97 -1.21 1.66
N PRO A 93 10.38 -0.80 0.44
CA PRO A 93 11.44 0.18 0.26
C PRO A 93 11.09 1.51 0.96
N GLY A 94 12.02 2.04 1.73
CA GLY A 94 11.83 3.27 2.51
C GLY A 94 11.25 3.07 3.92
N SER A 95 10.90 1.84 4.33
CA SER A 95 10.64 1.55 5.75
C SER A 95 11.94 1.55 6.55
N ALA A 96 11.85 1.75 7.88
CA ALA A 96 12.99 1.65 8.79
C ALA A 96 13.60 0.22 8.89
N HIS A 97 13.00 -0.77 8.23
CA HIS A 97 13.34 -2.19 8.36
C HIS A 97 13.68 -2.85 7.01
N PHE A 98 13.69 -2.08 5.92
CA PHE A 98 13.90 -2.57 4.56
C PHE A 98 15.19 -3.40 4.42
N GLY A 99 15.12 -4.51 3.70
CA GLY A 99 16.28 -5.33 3.34
C GLY A 99 16.77 -6.30 4.42
N ARG A 100 16.14 -6.33 5.60
CA ARG A 100 16.36 -7.43 6.57
C ARG A 100 15.92 -8.74 5.93
N ALA A 101 16.85 -9.70 5.80
CA ALA A 101 16.66 -10.89 4.98
C ALA A 101 15.57 -11.83 5.54
N ASN A 102 14.37 -11.77 4.96
CA ASN A 102 13.27 -12.68 5.29
C ASN A 102 12.82 -13.44 4.04
N TYR A 103 13.00 -14.76 4.07
CA TYR A 103 12.74 -15.66 2.94
C TYR A 103 11.28 -16.18 2.89
N ARG A 104 10.44 -15.87 3.88
CA ARG A 104 9.07 -16.41 4.06
C ARG A 104 7.96 -15.36 3.87
N PHE A 105 8.11 -14.48 2.89
CA PHE A 105 7.17 -13.40 2.58
C PHE A 105 5.69 -13.83 2.52
N ASP A 106 5.42 -15.01 1.98
CA ASP A 106 4.09 -15.58 1.83
C ASP A 106 3.40 -15.81 3.19
N MET A 107 4.16 -16.31 4.17
CA MET A 107 3.67 -16.40 5.56
C MET A 107 3.58 -15.03 6.21
N VAL A 108 4.62 -14.21 6.11
CA VAL A 108 4.66 -12.87 6.73
C VAL A 108 3.48 -12.01 6.26
N LEU A 109 3.16 -12.06 4.96
CA LEU A 109 1.99 -11.38 4.39
C LEU A 109 0.68 -11.95 4.95
N ARG A 110 0.56 -13.28 5.05
CA ARG A 110 -0.62 -13.96 5.60
C ARG A 110 -0.84 -13.58 7.07
N GLU A 111 0.21 -13.66 7.88
CA GLU A 111 0.22 -13.33 9.31
C GLU A 111 -0.11 -11.85 9.53
N ALA A 112 0.56 -10.94 8.82
CA ALA A 112 0.29 -9.50 8.87
C ALA A 112 -1.15 -9.15 8.50
N ILE A 113 -1.70 -9.75 7.44
CA ILE A 113 -3.11 -9.57 7.08
C ILE A 113 -4.01 -10.09 8.20
N LEU A 114 -3.83 -11.34 8.66
CA LEU A 114 -4.67 -11.97 9.69
C LEU A 114 -4.66 -11.20 11.01
N ALA A 115 -3.50 -10.71 11.45
CA ALA A 115 -3.30 -9.93 12.66
C ALA A 115 -3.90 -8.51 12.56
N THR A 116 -3.86 -7.88 11.39
CA THR A 116 -4.39 -6.51 11.20
C THR A 116 -5.83 -6.43 10.70
N ARG A 117 -6.53 -7.56 10.46
CA ARG A 117 -7.92 -7.59 9.94
C ARG A 117 -8.86 -6.58 10.62
N THR A 118 -8.84 -6.49 11.95
CA THR A 118 -9.69 -5.56 12.71
C THR A 118 -9.38 -4.08 12.44
N LYS A 119 -8.12 -3.73 12.17
CA LYS A 119 -7.69 -2.38 11.76
C LYS A 119 -7.93 -2.14 10.26
N LEU A 120 -7.79 -3.17 9.43
CA LEU A 120 -7.97 -3.10 7.97
C LEU A 120 -9.44 -3.01 7.54
N THR A 121 -10.36 -3.73 8.19
CA THR A 121 -11.79 -3.73 7.84
C THR A 121 -12.40 -2.31 7.76
N PRO A 122 -12.36 -1.47 8.81
CA PRO A 122 -12.94 -0.13 8.72
C PRO A 122 -12.26 0.73 7.66
N PHE A 123 -10.93 0.61 7.48
CA PHE A 123 -10.21 1.31 6.41
C PHE A 123 -10.69 0.87 5.02
N MET A 124 -10.75 -0.43 4.73
CA MET A 124 -11.15 -0.96 3.43
C MET A 124 -12.63 -0.69 3.11
N GLN A 125 -13.50 -0.59 4.12
CA GLN A 125 -14.90 -0.23 3.96
C GLN A 125 -15.11 1.26 3.63
N THR A 126 -14.28 2.16 4.19
CA THR A 126 -14.50 3.62 4.14
C THR A 126 -13.56 4.39 3.20
N ALA A 127 -12.31 3.95 3.02
CA ALA A 127 -11.33 4.65 2.19
C ALA A 127 -11.71 4.61 0.71
N ASN A 128 -11.47 5.69 -0.03
CA ASN A 128 -11.79 5.74 -1.46
C ASN A 128 -10.52 5.57 -2.32
N VAL A 129 -10.56 4.66 -3.30
CA VAL A 129 -9.53 4.48 -4.34
C VAL A 129 -9.82 5.44 -5.50
N GLN A 130 -8.80 6.01 -6.17
CA GLN A 130 -9.00 7.35 -6.74
C GLN A 130 -8.31 7.69 -8.10
N THR A 131 -7.37 6.89 -8.64
CA THR A 131 -6.77 6.95 -10.02
C THR A 131 -5.86 8.14 -10.51
N ASN A 132 -4.73 8.40 -9.81
CA ASN A 132 -3.48 9.13 -10.16
C ASN A 132 -3.53 10.69 -10.06
N GLU A 133 -2.57 11.43 -9.48
CA GLU A 133 -1.19 11.62 -9.97
C GLU A 133 -0.15 12.07 -8.89
N THR A 134 0.19 11.20 -7.93
CA THR A 134 1.11 11.51 -6.81
C THR A 134 2.47 12.11 -7.20
N SER A 135 3.00 11.77 -8.38
CA SER A 135 4.30 12.30 -8.86
C SER A 135 4.26 13.79 -9.22
N ARG A 136 3.07 14.35 -9.53
CA ARG A 136 2.93 15.75 -9.94
C ARG A 136 2.84 16.70 -8.75
N GLY A 137 2.17 16.34 -7.67
CA GLY A 137 2.19 17.15 -6.44
C GLY A 137 3.59 17.27 -5.83
N PHE A 138 4.44 16.23 -5.98
CA PHE A 138 5.78 16.22 -5.40
C PHE A 138 6.82 17.07 -6.13
N THR A 139 6.71 17.26 -7.45
CA THR A 139 7.60 18.21 -8.16
C THR A 139 7.35 19.68 -7.75
N TRP A 140 6.24 19.97 -7.07
CA TRP A 140 5.91 21.30 -6.57
C TRP A 140 6.52 21.59 -5.19
N LEU A 141 7.13 20.60 -4.53
CA LEU A 141 7.86 20.79 -3.26
C LEU A 141 9.27 21.34 -3.47
N TRP A 142 9.87 21.10 -4.64
CA TRP A 142 11.21 21.56 -4.96
C TRP A 142 11.35 23.10 -4.95
N PRO A 143 10.42 23.90 -5.51
CA PRO A 143 10.43 25.35 -5.36
C PRO A 143 10.23 25.83 -3.92
N LEU A 144 9.50 25.08 -3.08
CA LEU A 144 9.16 25.48 -1.71
C LEU A 144 10.38 25.52 -0.77
N HIS A 145 11.46 24.82 -1.11
CA HIS A 145 12.74 24.92 -0.42
C HIS A 145 13.44 26.28 -0.61
N TYR A 146 13.29 26.91 -1.78
CA TYR A 146 14.00 28.16 -2.11
C TYR A 146 13.36 29.41 -1.51
N VAL A 147 12.15 29.28 -0.99
CA VAL A 147 11.40 30.36 -0.34
C VAL A 147 11.47 30.15 1.16
N GLY A 148 11.98 31.13 1.90
CA GLY A 148 12.12 31.09 3.36
C GLY A 148 10.78 31.24 4.09
N TRP A 149 9.81 30.39 3.76
CA TRP A 149 8.47 30.39 4.34
C TRP A 149 8.50 29.70 5.71
N GLU A 150 7.95 30.38 6.71
CA GLU A 150 7.84 29.90 8.10
C GLU A 150 6.94 28.65 8.21
N SER A 151 5.99 28.47 7.29
CA SER A 151 5.14 27.29 7.21
C SER A 151 4.68 27.03 5.77
N VAL A 152 4.35 25.78 5.45
CA VAL A 152 3.84 25.38 4.13
C VAL A 152 2.63 24.46 4.31
N HIS A 153 1.48 24.86 3.77
CA HIS A 153 0.29 24.01 3.71
C HIS A 153 0.14 23.43 2.30
N LEU A 154 0.11 22.09 2.22
CA LEU A 154 -0.01 21.36 0.96
C LEU A 154 -1.45 20.89 0.75
N LEU A 155 -2.06 21.36 -0.35
CA LEU A 155 -3.41 21.01 -0.74
C LEU A 155 -3.39 20.35 -2.12
N ASP A 156 -3.57 19.04 -2.17
CA ASP A 156 -3.66 18.27 -3.42
C ASP A 156 -5.12 18.24 -3.91
N LEU A 157 -5.44 19.15 -4.84
CA LEU A 157 -6.75 19.27 -5.47
C LEU A 157 -6.81 18.40 -6.73
N GLY A 158 -7.70 17.40 -6.74
CA GLY A 158 -7.69 16.36 -7.76
C GLY A 158 -6.86 15.12 -7.39
N ALA A 159 -6.28 15.11 -6.18
CA ALA A 159 -5.69 13.96 -5.49
C ALA A 159 -6.37 12.65 -5.87
N SER A 160 -5.62 11.77 -6.53
CA SER A 160 -6.13 10.54 -7.12
C SER A 160 -5.03 9.45 -7.06
N ALA A 161 -5.37 8.17 -6.82
CA ALA A 161 -4.40 7.05 -6.61
C ALA A 161 -4.51 6.32 -5.26
N GLY A 162 -5.00 6.94 -4.19
CA GLY A 162 -4.94 6.31 -2.86
C GLY A 162 -3.52 6.11 -2.32
N LEU A 163 -2.45 6.36 -3.10
CA LEU A 163 -1.10 6.56 -2.58
C LEU A 163 -1.00 7.81 -1.68
N ASN A 164 -1.94 8.74 -1.85
CA ASN A 164 -2.15 9.92 -1.00
C ASN A 164 -2.78 9.60 0.36
N LEU A 165 -3.41 8.42 0.55
CA LEU A 165 -3.96 7.98 1.84
C LEU A 165 -2.87 7.84 2.93
N VAL A 166 -1.61 7.82 2.52
CA VAL A 166 -0.42 7.68 3.37
C VAL A 166 0.66 8.71 3.04
N ALA A 167 0.38 9.72 2.21
CA ALA A 167 1.38 10.73 1.84
C ALA A 167 2.01 11.46 3.06
N PRO A 168 1.26 11.80 4.13
CA PRO A 168 1.83 12.37 5.35
C PRO A 168 2.77 11.44 6.13
N LEU A 169 2.71 10.13 5.89
CA LEU A 169 3.50 9.12 6.61
C LEU A 169 4.78 8.70 5.85
N ARG A 170 5.05 9.31 4.69
CA ARG A 170 6.20 8.94 3.84
C ARG A 170 7.43 9.78 4.12
N ARG A 171 8.58 9.15 3.93
CA ARG A 171 9.91 9.79 3.91
C ARG A 171 10.34 10.00 2.47
N TYR A 172 10.94 11.15 2.18
CA TYR A 172 11.47 11.48 0.86
C TYR A 172 12.85 12.10 1.00
N GLU A 173 13.80 11.63 0.20
CA GLU A 173 15.14 12.19 0.11
C GLU A 173 15.37 12.61 -1.35
N VAL A 174 15.81 13.85 -1.56
CA VAL A 174 16.30 14.30 -2.87
C VAL A 174 17.81 14.32 -2.81
N ALA A 175 18.46 13.71 -3.79
CA ALA A 175 19.91 13.62 -3.88
C ALA A 175 20.44 14.19 -5.22
N ASP A 176 21.71 14.60 -5.23
CA ASP A 176 22.40 14.96 -6.47
C ASP A 176 22.71 13.71 -7.33
N VAL A 177 23.22 13.93 -8.55
CA VAL A 177 23.61 12.84 -9.47
C VAL A 177 24.77 11.98 -8.96
N ALA A 178 25.46 12.40 -7.89
CA ALA A 178 26.49 11.63 -7.19
C ALA A 178 25.95 10.90 -5.94
N GLY A 179 24.64 10.97 -5.67
CA GLY A 179 23.98 10.31 -4.54
C GLY A 179 24.06 11.06 -3.21
N ARG A 180 24.52 12.32 -3.21
CA ARG A 180 24.57 13.16 -1.99
C ARG A 180 23.17 13.67 -1.66
N SER A 181 22.68 13.40 -0.45
CA SER A 181 21.43 14.00 0.04
C SER A 181 21.50 15.53 0.00
N LEU A 182 20.55 16.15 -0.70
CA LEU A 182 20.33 17.59 -0.77
C LEU A 182 19.21 18.02 0.17
N MET A 183 18.18 17.18 0.34
CA MET A 183 16.99 17.49 1.14
C MET A 183 16.32 16.22 1.65
N ARG A 184 15.78 16.28 2.88
CA ARG A 184 14.92 15.24 3.47
C ARG A 184 13.57 15.85 3.85
N LEU A 185 12.50 15.08 3.67
CA LEU A 185 11.11 15.41 4.01
C LEU A 185 10.40 14.22 4.66
N GLY A 186 9.41 14.50 5.52
CA GLY A 186 8.78 13.50 6.40
C GLY A 186 9.59 13.30 7.69
N HIS A 187 9.07 12.48 8.62
CA HIS A 187 9.75 12.21 9.90
C HIS A 187 10.90 11.20 9.74
N TRP A 188 12.13 11.56 10.08
CA TRP A 188 13.29 10.64 10.02
C TRP A 188 13.72 10.14 11.41
N PRO A 189 14.28 8.91 11.52
CA PRO A 189 14.65 8.33 12.82
C PRO A 189 15.68 9.15 13.61
N ASP A 190 16.52 9.91 12.91
CA ASP A 190 17.65 10.65 13.48
C ASP A 190 17.22 11.98 14.14
N GLU A 191 15.96 12.41 13.97
CA GLU A 191 15.45 13.71 14.44
C GLU A 191 14.99 13.70 15.92
N MET A 192 15.06 12.56 16.62
CA MET A 192 14.73 12.45 18.05
C MET A 192 15.93 12.63 19.00
N ALA A 193 17.03 13.23 18.52
CA ALA A 193 18.28 13.38 19.26
C ALA A 193 18.73 14.84 19.48
N ALA A 194 17.79 15.80 19.47
CA ALA A 194 18.00 17.22 19.76
C ALA A 194 16.94 17.75 20.74
#